data_AF-A0A7X2NIJ4-F1
#
_entry.id   AF-A0A7X2NIJ4-F1
#
_cell.length_a   1.000
_cell.length_b   1.000
_cell.length_c   1.000
_cell.angle_alpha   90.00
_cell.angle_beta   90.00
_cell.angle_gamma   90.00
#
_symmetry.space_group_name_H-M   'P 1'
#
loop_
_entity.id
_entity.type
_entity.pdbx_description
1 polymer ?
#
loop_
_entity_poly.entity_id
_entity_poly.type
_entity_poly.pdbx_seq_one_letter_code
_entity_poly.pdbx_strand_id
1 'polypeptide(L)'
;MIKTTVLKHSIDSGNVLYKGILMEGHAGYAVEGEDIICAAVSALALNFFNSVEAFTEDKFEGRAGEENVQFEFLFTSEISPESQLLMNSLVLGLQNIERDYGKSYINIRFEEV
;
A
#
# COMPACT_ATOMS: atom_id res chain seq x y z
N MET A 1 -7.23 -5.29 12.85
CA MET A 1 -5.89 -5.59 12.29
C MET A 1 -5.93 -5.52 10.78
N ILE A 2 -5.06 -4.65 10.26
CA ILE A 2 -4.83 -4.37 8.85
C ILE A 2 -3.89 -5.44 8.28
N LYS A 3 -4.24 -6.02 7.14
CA LYS A 3 -3.38 -6.92 6.38
C LYS A 3 -2.96 -6.22 5.11
N THR A 4 -1.67 -6.17 4.85
CA THR A 4 -1.11 -5.57 3.64
C THR A 4 -0.27 -6.61 2.91
N THR A 5 -0.60 -6.84 1.65
CA THR A 5 0.20 -7.66 0.73
C THR A 5 0.82 -6.77 -0.32
N VAL A 6 2.15 -6.71 -0.34
CA VAL A 6 2.94 -5.97 -1.35
C VAL A 6 3.41 -6.95 -2.41
N LEU A 7 2.98 -6.71 -3.65
CA LEU A 7 3.37 -7.51 -4.81
C LEU A 7 4.68 -6.96 -5.38
N LYS A 8 5.66 -7.83 -5.60
CA LYS A 8 6.97 -7.44 -6.16
C LYS A 8 7.39 -8.39 -7.29
N HIS A 9 8.10 -7.85 -8.28
CA HIS A 9 8.90 -8.67 -9.17
C HIS A 9 10.29 -8.84 -8.57
N SER A 10 10.78 -10.07 -8.59
CA SER A 10 12.16 -10.35 -8.20
C SER A 10 13.08 -9.87 -9.33
N ILE A 11 13.84 -8.83 -9.01
CA ILE A 11 15.13 -8.42 -9.58
C ILE A 11 15.13 -7.73 -10.96
N ASP A 12 15.30 -6.40 -10.94
CA ASP A 12 16.25 -5.73 -11.85
C ASP A 12 17.37 -5.11 -11.00
N SER A 13 18.61 -5.50 -11.25
CA SER A 13 19.83 -4.80 -10.80
C SER A 13 19.94 -4.49 -9.29
N GLY A 14 19.38 -5.33 -8.41
CA GLY A 14 19.48 -5.19 -6.95
C GLY A 14 18.41 -4.33 -6.29
N ASN A 15 17.48 -3.73 -7.07
CA ASN A 15 16.34 -2.99 -6.55
C ASN A 15 15.06 -3.82 -6.64
N VAL A 16 14.19 -3.69 -5.63
CA VAL A 16 12.87 -4.34 -5.64
C VAL A 16 11.92 -3.51 -6.49
N LEU A 17 11.37 -4.12 -7.54
CA LEU A 17 10.32 -3.51 -8.35
C LEU A 17 8.96 -3.92 -7.77
N TYR A 18 8.18 -2.95 -7.31
CA TYR A 18 6.87 -3.21 -6.70
C TYR A 18 5.79 -3.10 -7.74
N LYS A 19 4.98 -4.15 -7.92
CA LYS A 19 3.93 -4.19 -8.95
C LYS A 19 2.58 -3.71 -8.43
N GLY A 20 2.34 -3.80 -7.13
CA GLY A 20 1.06 -3.45 -6.55
C GLY A 20 0.97 -3.71 -5.06
N ILE A 21 -0.19 -3.39 -4.50
CA ILE A 21 -0.47 -3.53 -3.08
C ILE A 21 -1.96 -3.78 -2.85
N LEU A 22 -2.25 -4.68 -1.92
CA LEU A 22 -3.59 -5.02 -1.47
C LEU A 22 -3.70 -4.78 0.03
N MET A 23 -4.75 -4.11 0.48
CA MET A 23 -5.02 -3.87 1.90
C MET A 23 -6.44 -4.26 2.32
N GLU A 24 -6.53 -4.96 3.45
CA GLU A 24 -7.77 -5.47 4.04
C GLU A 24 -7.80 -5.17 5.56
N GLY A 25 -8.98 -5.00 6.16
CA GLY A 25 -9.19 -4.92 7.62
C GLY A 25 -9.39 -3.53 8.29
N HIS A 26 -9.57 -2.45 7.53
CA HIS A 26 -9.84 -1.04 7.93
C HIS A 26 -11.29 -0.63 8.22
N ALA A 27 -12.28 -1.53 8.15
CA ALA A 27 -13.72 -1.17 8.18
C ALA A 27 -14.51 -1.84 9.31
N GLY A 28 -13.88 -2.00 10.47
CA GLY A 28 -14.57 -2.31 11.72
C GLY A 28 -14.14 -1.31 12.77
N TYR A 29 -15.10 -0.61 13.38
CA TYR A 29 -14.86 0.13 14.63
C TYR A 29 -14.20 -0.83 15.60
N ALA A 30 -12.92 -0.59 15.87
CA ALA A 30 -12.16 -1.41 16.78
C ALA A 30 -11.71 -0.58 17.97
N VAL A 31 -11.10 -1.25 18.93
CA VAL A 31 -10.78 -0.74 20.27
C VAL A 31 -10.08 0.63 20.20
N GLU A 32 -10.32 1.48 21.20
CA GLU A 32 -9.74 2.83 21.33
C GLU A 32 -8.25 2.87 20.90
N GLY A 33 -7.92 3.65 19.88
CA GLY A 33 -6.57 3.77 19.30
C GLY A 33 -6.35 3.07 17.95
N GLU A 34 -7.13 2.05 17.61
CA GLU A 34 -7.06 1.38 16.28
C GLU A 34 -7.54 2.30 15.16
N ASP A 35 -8.48 3.21 15.45
CA ASP A 35 -9.00 4.21 14.51
C ASP A 35 -7.91 5.18 14.01
N ILE A 36 -6.92 5.51 14.85
CA ILE A 36 -5.82 6.43 14.48
C ILE A 36 -4.88 5.74 13.49
N ILE A 37 -4.59 4.44 13.72
CA ILE A 37 -3.74 3.65 12.84
C ILE A 37 -4.44 3.42 11.50
N CYS A 38 -5.74 3.10 11.52
CA CYS A 38 -6.56 3.01 10.32
C CYS A 38 -6.53 4.32 9.52
N ALA A 39 -6.76 5.46 10.17
CA ALA A 39 -6.70 6.76 9.50
C ALA A 39 -5.32 7.06 8.88
N ALA A 40 -4.23 6.74 9.60
CA ALA A 40 -2.88 6.92 9.09
C ALA A 40 -2.61 6.06 7.84
N VAL A 41 -2.99 4.77 7.88
CA VAL A 41 -2.81 3.87 6.73
C VAL A 41 -3.68 4.29 5.54
N SER A 42 -4.95 4.64 5.78
CA SER A 42 -5.84 5.13 4.73
C SER A 42 -5.32 6.42 4.09
N ALA A 43 -4.80 7.35 4.88
CA ALA A 43 -4.21 8.59 4.38
C ALA A 43 -3.00 8.31 3.47
N LEU A 44 -2.10 7.40 3.88
CA LEU A 44 -0.95 7.01 3.05
C LEU A 44 -1.38 6.33 1.74
N ALA A 45 -2.31 5.37 1.82
CA ALA A 45 -2.78 4.61 0.67
C ALA A 45 -3.50 5.48 -0.36
N LEU A 46 -4.45 6.31 0.09
CA LEU A 46 -5.18 7.23 -0.77
C LEU A 46 -4.27 8.31 -1.36
N ASN A 47 -3.33 8.84 -0.57
CA ASN A 47 -2.36 9.80 -1.09
C ASN A 47 -1.49 9.18 -2.18
N PHE A 48 -1.04 7.92 -2.02
CA PHE A 48 -0.30 7.20 -3.05
C PHE A 48 -1.14 7.03 -4.32
N PHE A 49 -2.36 6.51 -4.20
CA PHE A 49 -3.28 6.33 -5.33
C PHE A 49 -3.45 7.63 -6.13
N ASN A 50 -3.83 8.71 -5.43
CA ASN A 50 -4.06 10.02 -6.05
C ASN A 50 -2.77 10.62 -6.62
N SER A 51 -1.62 10.38 -5.98
CA SER A 51 -0.33 10.90 -6.45
C SER A 51 0.10 10.22 -7.76
N VAL A 52 -0.11 8.92 -7.90
CA VAL A 52 0.15 8.24 -9.18
C VAL A 52 -0.79 8.78 -10.25
N GLU A 53 -2.09 8.89 -9.96
CA GLU A 53 -3.09 9.42 -10.89
C GLU A 53 -2.79 10.87 -11.33
N ALA A 54 -2.37 11.73 -10.41
CA ALA A 54 -2.21 13.16 -10.67
C ALA A 54 -0.81 13.53 -11.20
N PHE A 55 0.23 12.77 -10.85
CA PHE A 55 1.63 13.19 -11.08
C PHE A 55 2.42 12.25 -11.98
N THR A 56 1.85 11.15 -12.48
CA THR A 56 2.52 10.26 -13.42
C THR A 56 1.59 9.87 -14.58
N GLU A 57 2.15 9.27 -15.64
CA GLU A 57 1.38 8.76 -16.78
C GLU A 57 1.15 7.24 -16.72
N ASP A 58 1.62 6.60 -15.65
CA ASP A 58 1.63 5.14 -15.50
C ASP A 58 0.21 4.58 -15.41
N LYS A 59 0.02 3.44 -16.08
CA LYS A 59 -1.27 2.77 -16.08
C LYS A 59 -1.38 1.83 -14.90
N PHE A 60 -2.51 1.93 -14.21
CA PHE A 60 -2.83 1.07 -13.09
C PHE A 60 -4.32 0.71 -13.09
N GLU A 61 -4.62 -0.41 -12.45
CA GLU A 61 -5.95 -0.83 -12.06
C GLU A 61 -6.01 -0.79 -10.53
N GLY A 62 -7.15 -0.39 -9.98
CA GLY A 62 -7.28 -0.31 -8.54
C GLY A 62 -8.63 0.22 -8.10
N ARG A 63 -8.89 0.05 -6.80
CA ARG A 63 -10.10 0.53 -6.13
C ARG A 63 -9.74 0.96 -4.73
N ALA A 64 -10.36 2.04 -4.28
CA ALA A 64 -10.26 2.52 -2.91
C ALA A 64 -11.67 2.69 -2.34
N GLY A 65 -12.00 1.92 -1.29
CA GLY A 65 -13.18 2.17 -0.46
C GLY A 65 -14.50 1.48 -0.84
N GLU A 66 -14.54 0.16 -1.07
CA GLU A 66 -15.83 -0.58 -1.12
C GLU A 66 -15.86 -1.83 -0.23
N GLU A 67 -16.87 -1.86 0.66
CA GLU A 67 -17.33 -2.99 1.51
C GLU A 67 -16.23 -3.83 2.18
N ASN A 68 -15.67 -4.80 1.45
CA ASN A 68 -14.74 -5.81 1.96
C ASN A 68 -13.30 -5.68 1.42
N VAL A 69 -13.08 -4.84 0.39
CA VAL A 69 -11.74 -4.56 -0.17
C VAL A 69 -11.50 -3.07 -0.06
N GLN A 70 -10.68 -2.67 0.92
CA GLN A 70 -10.52 -1.25 1.23
C GLN A 70 -9.52 -0.55 0.34
N PHE A 71 -8.51 -1.27 -0.17
CA PHE A 71 -7.55 -0.71 -1.10
C PHE A 71 -6.89 -1.79 -1.96
N GLU A 72 -6.91 -1.57 -3.27
CA GLU A 72 -6.22 -2.38 -4.26
C GLU A 72 -5.58 -1.45 -5.28
N PHE A 73 -4.32 -1.70 -5.60
CA PHE A 73 -3.59 -0.96 -6.61
C PHE A 73 -2.62 -1.90 -7.33
N LEU A 74 -2.65 -1.91 -8.65
CA LEU A 74 -1.81 -2.76 -9.50
C LEU A 74 -1.37 -1.98 -10.74
N PHE A 75 -0.07 -1.85 -10.95
CA PHE A 75 0.46 -1.33 -12.21
C PHE A 75 0.20 -2.32 -13.34
N THR A 76 -0.33 -1.84 -14.47
CA THR A 76 -0.67 -2.66 -15.65
C THR A 76 0.36 -2.55 -16.77
N SER A 77 1.40 -1.72 -16.59
CA SER A 77 2.51 -1.50 -17.51
C SER A 77 3.84 -1.46 -16.76
N GLU A 78 4.94 -1.22 -17.49
CA GLU A 78 6.19 -0.82 -16.84
C GLU A 78 5.98 0.43 -16.00
N ILE A 79 6.74 0.51 -14.91
CA ILE A 79 6.58 1.51 -13.86
C ILE A 79 7.66 2.56 -14.04
N SER A 80 7.27 3.83 -14.07
CA SER A 80 8.21 4.95 -14.10
C SER A 80 9.02 5.06 -12.80
N PRO A 81 10.22 5.67 -12.84
CA PRO A 81 10.97 6.00 -11.62
C PRO A 81 10.17 6.81 -10.60
N GLU A 82 9.28 7.70 -11.05
CA GLU A 82 8.40 8.53 -10.23
C GLU A 82 7.39 7.68 -9.45
N SER A 83 6.65 6.81 -10.14
CA SER A 83 5.71 5.89 -9.48
C SER A 83 6.42 4.89 -8.58
N GLN A 84 7.61 4.42 -8.96
CA GLN A 84 8.42 3.54 -8.11
C GLN A 84 8.84 4.27 -6.83
N LEU A 85 9.19 5.56 -6.90
CA LEU A 85 9.50 6.36 -5.71
C LEU A 85 8.26 6.54 -4.81
N LEU A 86 7.10 6.84 -5.39
CA LEU A 86 5.84 6.95 -4.64
C LEU A 86 5.48 5.62 -3.95
N MET A 87 5.65 4.50 -4.65
CA MET A 87 5.40 3.15 -4.11
C MET A 87 6.40 2.80 -2.99
N ASN A 88 7.69 3.12 -3.19
CA ASN A 88 8.70 2.99 -2.14
C ASN A 88 8.34 3.83 -0.90
N SER A 89 7.84 5.06 -1.10
CA SER A 89 7.42 5.95 -0.02
C SER A 89 6.22 5.38 0.76
N LEU A 90 5.21 4.85 0.07
CA LEU A 90 4.08 4.16 0.69
C LEU A 90 4.56 2.98 1.55
N VAL A 91 5.35 2.08 0.96
CA VAL A 91 5.84 0.87 1.64
C VAL A 91 6.66 1.24 2.88
N LEU A 92 7.54 2.24 2.78
CA LEU A 92 8.31 2.75 3.92
C LEU A 92 7.40 3.28 5.03
N GLY A 93 6.37 4.06 4.68
CA GLY A 93 5.40 4.59 5.64
C GLY A 93 4.66 3.48 6.39
N LEU A 94 4.17 2.45 5.67
CA LEU A 94 3.50 1.31 6.27
C LEU A 94 4.42 0.49 7.17
N GLN A 95 5.67 0.24 6.74
CA GLN A 95 6.67 -0.48 7.55
C GLN A 95 7.02 0.28 8.83
N ASN A 96 7.08 1.61 8.78
CA ASN A 96 7.28 2.42 9.98
C ASN A 96 6.10 2.26 10.96
N ILE A 97 4.86 2.27 10.47
CA ILE A 97 3.68 2.00 11.32
C ILE A 97 3.73 0.58 11.91
N GLU A 98 4.06 -0.44 11.12
CA GLU A 98 4.20 -1.82 11.63
C GLU A 98 5.29 -1.92 12.72
N ARG A 99 6.42 -1.24 12.52
CA ARG A 99 7.51 -1.23 13.50
C ARG A 99 7.11 -0.55 14.80
N ASP A 100 6.43 0.59 14.72
CA ASP A 100 6.19 1.45 15.88
C ASP A 100 4.97 0.96 16.70
N TYR A 101 3.97 0.36 16.07
CA TYR A 101 2.74 -0.12 16.71
C TYR A 101 2.65 -1.65 16.84
N GLY A 102 3.37 -2.39 16.00
CA GLY A 102 3.45 -3.85 16.05
C GLY A 102 2.46 -4.59 15.14
N LYS A 103 2.78 -5.87 14.90
CA LYS A 103 2.06 -6.75 13.96
C LYS A 103 0.61 -7.06 14.31
N SER A 104 0.19 -6.76 15.53
CA SER A 104 -1.21 -6.90 15.97
C SER A 104 -2.13 -5.86 15.33
N TYR A 105 -1.58 -4.73 14.86
CA TYR A 105 -2.35 -3.65 14.26
C TYR A 105 -2.27 -3.64 12.73
N ILE A 106 -1.06 -3.77 12.19
CA ILE A 106 -0.82 -3.90 10.75
C ILE A 106 0.17 -5.05 10.52
N ASN A 107 -0.12 -5.94 9.57
CA ASN A 107 0.79 -6.99 9.18
C ASN A 107 1.11 -6.89 7.68
N ILE A 108 2.38 -6.66 7.38
CA ILE A 108 2.86 -6.49 6.00
C ILE A 108 3.53 -7.77 5.53
N ARG A 109 3.17 -8.21 4.32
CA ARG A 109 3.76 -9.37 3.63
C ARG A 109 4.20 -8.97 2.24
N PHE A 110 5.22 -9.65 1.74
CA PHE A 110 5.75 -9.45 0.40
C PHE A 110 5.59 -10.74 -0.40
N GLU A 111 4.97 -10.64 -1.57
CA GLU A 111 4.70 -11.77 -2.46
C GLU A 111 5.34 -11.53 -3.84
N GLU A 112 6.00 -12.55 -4.37
CA GLU A 112 6.53 -12.52 -5.74
C GLU A 112 5.44 -12.89 -6.74
N VAL A 113 5.34 -12.14 -7.84
CA VAL A 113 4.33 -12.30 -8.91
C VAL A 113 4.94 -12.17 -10.30
#